data_AF-A0ABC8K1A0-F1
#
_entry.id   AF-A0ABC8K1A0-F1
#
_cell.length_a   1.000
_cell.length_b   1.000
_cell.length_c   1.000
_cell.angle_alpha   90.00
_cell.angle_beta   90.00
_cell.angle_gamma   90.00
#
_symmetry.space_group_name_H-M   'P 1'
#
loop_
_entity.id
_entity.type
_entity.pdbx_description
1 polymer ?
#
loop_
_entity_poly.entity_id
_entity_poly.type
_entity_poly.pdbx_seq_one_letter_code
_entity_poly.pdbx_strand_id
1 'polypeptide(L)'
;MEINPENSIMDELRKRAEADKNDKSVKDLVLLLFETALLTSGFSLDEPNTFGSRIHRMLKLGLSIDEDDAVEADAEMPPLEDDADAEGSKMEEVD
;
A
#
# COMPACT_ATOMS: atom_id res chain seq x y z
N MET A 1 2.85 1.48 11.43
CA MET A 1 1.85 0.41 11.16
C MET A 1 2.22 -0.78 12.03
N GLU A 2 1.34 -1.17 12.95
CA GLU A 2 1.53 -2.37 13.77
C GLU A 2 0.93 -3.58 13.05
N ILE A 3 1.61 -4.73 13.12
CA ILE A 3 1.19 -5.96 12.42
C ILE A 3 0.69 -6.99 13.44
N ASN A 4 -0.49 -7.56 13.19
CA ASN A 4 -0.99 -8.71 13.95
C ASN A 4 -0.50 -10.04 13.32
N PRO A 5 0.40 -10.79 13.97
CA PRO A 5 0.92 -12.04 13.43
C PRO A 5 -0.11 -13.19 13.40
N GLU A 6 -1.20 -13.09 14.15
CA GLU A 6 -2.28 -14.09 14.16
C GLU A 6 -3.31 -13.88 13.04
N ASN A 7 -3.18 -12.79 12.27
CA ASN A 7 -4.07 -12.50 11.15
C ASN A 7 -3.70 -13.37 9.94
N SER A 8 -4.67 -14.14 9.43
CA SER A 8 -4.49 -15.03 8.29
C SER A 8 -4.05 -14.31 7.00
N ILE A 9 -4.44 -13.05 6.81
CA ILE A 9 -4.01 -12.22 5.68
C ILE A 9 -2.50 -11.96 5.77
N MET A 10 -1.98 -11.68 6.98
CA MET A 10 -0.55 -11.43 7.18
C MET A 10 0.27 -12.71 6.99
N ASP A 11 -0.25 -13.86 7.40
CA ASP A 11 0.39 -15.16 7.17
C ASP A 11 0.49 -15.49 5.67
N GLU A 12 -0.56 -15.22 4.90
CA GLU A 12 -0.58 -15.42 3.45
C GLU A 12 0.34 -14.43 2.72
N LEU A 13 0.30 -13.14 3.08
CA LEU A 13 1.20 -12.12 2.55
C LEU A 13 2.67 -12.51 2.76
N ARG A 14 3.02 -13.01 3.96
CA ARG A 14 4.38 -13.49 4.26
C ARG A 14 4.80 -14.61 3.33
N LYS A 15 3.97 -15.65 3.16
CA LYS A 15 4.29 -16.79 2.29
C LYS A 15 4.50 -16.36 0.83
N ARG A 16 3.68 -15.44 0.33
CA ARG A 16 3.82 -14.92 -1.05
C ARG A 16 5.06 -14.08 -1.23
N ALA A 17 5.37 -13.21 -0.26
CA ALA A 17 6.60 -12.41 -0.28
C ALA A 17 7.88 -13.27 -0.17
N GLU A 18 7.83 -14.38 0.58
CA GLU A 18 8.92 -15.35 0.65
C GLU A 18 9.12 -16.11 -0.67
N ALA A 19 8.03 -16.40 -1.39
CA ALA A 19 8.08 -17.06 -2.69
C ALA A 19 8.61 -16.13 -3.79
N ASP A 20 8.16 -14.86 -3.83
CA ASP A 20 8.67 -13.84 -4.74
C ASP A 20 8.62 -12.45 -4.10
N LYS A 21 9.80 -11.91 -3.78
CA LYS A 21 9.96 -10.56 -3.21
C LYS A 21 9.65 -9.45 -4.21
N ASN A 22 9.61 -9.76 -5.50
CA ASN A 22 9.34 -8.81 -6.56
C ASN A 22 7.92 -8.89 -7.11
N ASP A 23 7.05 -9.71 -6.51
CA ASP A 23 5.65 -9.81 -6.89
C ASP A 23 4.96 -8.44 -6.69
N LYS A 24 4.63 -7.80 -7.83
CA LYS A 24 3.95 -6.50 -7.87
C LYS A 24 2.59 -6.55 -7.18
N SER A 25 1.88 -7.69 -7.25
CA SER A 25 0.59 -7.86 -6.60
C SER A 25 0.69 -7.87 -5.07
N VAL A 26 1.75 -8.48 -4.53
CA VAL A 26 2.03 -8.51 -3.09
C VAL A 26 2.40 -7.12 -2.59
N LYS A 27 3.28 -6.41 -3.32
CA LYS A 27 3.65 -5.02 -2.97
C LYS A 27 2.44 -4.10 -2.94
N ASP A 28 1.57 -4.19 -3.95
CA ASP A 28 0.33 -3.41 -3.98
C ASP A 28 -0.61 -3.78 -2.83
N LEU A 29 -0.75 -5.05 -2.48
CA LEU A 29 -1.61 -5.48 -1.38
C LEU A 29 -1.12 -4.98 -0.01
N VAL A 30 0.21 -4.96 0.19
CA VAL A 30 0.82 -4.40 1.41
C VAL A 30 0.60 -2.89 1.50
N LEU A 31 0.77 -2.18 0.39
CA LEU A 31 0.55 -0.73 0.37
C LEU A 31 -0.92 -0.36 0.60
N LEU A 32 -1.85 -1.12 0.01
CA LEU A 32 -3.28 -0.96 0.27
C LEU A 32 -3.63 -1.20 1.75
N LEU A 33 -3.02 -2.21 2.38
CA LEU A 33 -3.20 -2.49 3.80
C LEU A 33 -2.70 -1.33 4.67
N PHE A 34 -1.55 -0.76 4.32
CA PHE A 34 -0.99 0.41 4.99
C PHE A 34 -1.92 1.63 4.89
N GLU A 35 -2.36 2.00 3.69
CA GLU A 35 -3.27 3.14 3.46
C GLU A 35 -4.62 2.95 4.18
N THR A 36 -5.14 1.72 4.18
CA THR A 36 -6.37 1.38 4.92
C THR A 36 -6.18 1.54 6.43
N ALA A 37 -5.04 1.09 6.96
CA ALA A 37 -4.71 1.26 8.37
C ALA A 37 -4.55 2.74 8.73
N LEU A 38 -3.97 3.54 7.83
CA LEU A 38 -3.78 4.98 7.99
C LEU A 38 -5.14 5.71 8.09
N LEU A 39 -6.04 5.42 7.14
CA LEU A 39 -7.40 5.98 7.10
C LEU A 39 -8.23 5.60 8.34
N THR A 40 -8.21 4.31 8.73
CA THR A 40 -8.96 3.83 9.91
C THR A 40 -8.38 4.33 11.23
N SER A 41 -7.11 4.70 11.25
CA SER A 41 -6.44 5.34 12.41
C SER A 41 -6.70 6.85 12.46
N GLY A 42 -7.43 7.42 11.50
CA GLY A 42 -7.82 8.83 11.49
C GLY A 42 -6.84 9.78 10.79
N PHE A 43 -5.84 9.24 10.08
CA PHE A 43 -4.92 10.05 9.28
C PHE A 43 -5.47 10.29 7.86
N SER A 44 -5.04 11.39 7.25
CA SER A 44 -5.29 11.67 5.83
C SER A 44 -4.32 10.91 4.94
N LEU A 45 -4.77 10.53 3.75
CA LEU A 45 -3.90 9.99 2.71
C LEU A 45 -3.17 11.13 1.99
N ASP A 46 -1.89 10.95 1.71
CA ASP A 46 -1.10 11.90 0.92
C ASP A 46 -1.56 11.92 -0.55
N GLU A 47 -1.84 10.75 -1.11
CA GLU A 47 -2.27 10.58 -2.50
C GLU A 47 -3.58 9.78 -2.63
N PRO A 48 -4.75 10.41 -2.37
CA PRO A 48 -6.04 9.71 -2.41
C PRO A 48 -6.41 9.17 -3.81
N ASN A 49 -5.93 9.80 -4.89
CA ASN A 49 -6.14 9.31 -6.26
C ASN A 49 -5.38 8.01 -6.55
N THR A 50 -4.15 7.88 -6.03
CA THR A 50 -3.32 6.68 -6.17
C THR A 50 -3.96 5.50 -5.42
N PHE A 51 -4.43 5.74 -4.19
CA PHE A 51 -5.20 4.75 -3.43
C PHE A 51 -6.48 4.29 -4.17
N GLY A 52 -7.26 5.23 -4.71
CA GLY A 52 -8.47 4.92 -5.48
C GLY A 52 -8.18 4.08 -6.73
N SER A 53 -7.12 4.42 -7.47
CA SER A 53 -6.65 3.66 -8.63
C SER A 53 -6.27 2.22 -8.25
N ARG A 54 -5.59 2.03 -7.11
CA ARG A 54 -5.22 0.71 -6.59
C ARG A 54 -6.44 -0.13 -6.21
N ILE A 55 -7.45 0.46 -5.58
CA ILE A 55 -8.73 -0.22 -5.28
C ILE A 55 -9.41 -0.68 -6.57
N HIS A 56 -9.49 0.20 -7.57
CA HIS A 56 -10.11 -0.14 -8.85
C HIS A 56 -9.38 -1.31 -9.54
N ARG A 57 -8.04 -1.34 -9.51
CA ARG A 57 -7.24 -2.45 -10.03
C ARG A 57 -7.55 -3.76 -9.31
N MET A 58 -7.65 -3.74 -7.98
CA MET A 58 -8.00 -4.92 -7.19
C MET A 58 -9.43 -5.41 -7.46
N LEU A 59 -10.38 -4.50 -7.67
CA LEU A 59 -11.75 -4.88 -8.08
C LEU A 59 -11.77 -5.53 -9.47
N LYS A 60 -11.04 -4.98 -10.45
CA LYS A 60 -10.92 -5.57 -11.78
C LYS A 60 -10.34 -6.98 -11.72
N LEU A 61 -9.25 -7.18 -10.96
CA LEU A 61 -8.66 -8.49 -10.72
C LEU A 61 -9.63 -9.47 -10.05
N GLY A 62 -10.33 -9.03 -9.00
CA GLY A 62 -11.31 -9.85 -8.29
C GLY A 62 -12.52 -10.27 -9.14
N LEU A 63 -12.87 -9.44 -10.14
CA LEU A 63 -13.93 -9.72 -11.10
C LEU A 63 -13.43 -10.40 -12.38
N SER A 64 -12.12 -10.68 -12.49
CA SER A 64 -11.49 -11.24 -13.70
C SER A 64 -11.77 -10.40 -14.96
N ILE A 65 -11.79 -9.08 -14.80
CA ILE A 65 -11.92 -8.13 -15.92
C ILE A 65 -10.51 -7.81 -16.40
N ASP A 66 -10.19 -8.20 -17.64
CA ASP A 66 -8.90 -7.94 -18.26
C ASP A 66 -8.59 -6.43 -18.31
N GLU A 67 -7.33 -6.07 -18.06
CA GLU A 67 -6.83 -4.69 -17.99
C GLU A 67 -6.81 -3.95 -19.35
N ASP A 68 -7.34 -4.57 -20.42
CA ASP A 68 -7.36 -4.01 -21.79
C ASP A 68 -8.31 -2.81 -21.96
N ASP A 69 -9.27 -2.61 -21.05
CA ASP A 69 -10.04 -1.36 -20.98
C ASP A 69 -9.29 -0.32 -20.13
N ALA A 70 -8.31 0.29 -20.81
CA ALA A 70 -7.67 1.57 -20.59
C ALA A 70 -7.94 2.27 -19.24
N VAL A 71 -6.90 2.37 -18.41
CA VAL A 71 -6.37 3.69 -18.00
C VAL A 71 -4.88 3.54 -17.77
N GLU A 72 -4.09 4.30 -18.52
CA GLU A 72 -2.70 4.61 -18.18
C GLU A 72 -2.66 5.21 -16.77
N ALA A 73 -2.28 4.40 -15.80
CA ALA A 73 -1.74 4.87 -14.55
C ALA A 73 -0.59 3.92 -14.23
N ASP A 74 0.48 4.08 -15.01
CA ASP A 74 1.84 3.85 -14.52
C ASP A 74 2.12 4.88 -13.41
N ALA A 75 1.28 4.85 -12.35
CA ALA A 75 1.50 5.57 -11.13
C ALA A 75 2.69 4.86 -10.51
N GLU A 76 3.86 5.41 -10.83
CA GLU A 76 5.13 5.20 -10.18
C GLU A 76 4.85 4.83 -8.73
N MET A 77 5.17 3.58 -8.40
CA MET A 77 5.30 3.21 -6.98
C MET A 77 6.16 4.32 -6.37
N PRO A 78 5.70 5.00 -5.31
CA PRO A 78 6.53 5.94 -4.59
C PRO A 78 7.86 5.22 -4.32
N PRO A 79 9.01 5.84 -4.63
CA PRO A 79 10.28 5.20 -4.34
C PRO A 79 10.24 4.80 -2.87
N LEU A 80 10.45 3.50 -2.60
CA LEU A 80 10.63 3.04 -1.24
C LEU A 80 11.86 3.79 -0.72
N GLU A 81 11.67 4.74 0.18
CA GLU A 81 12.77 5.37 0.88
C GLU A 81 13.49 4.26 1.65
N ASP A 82 14.65 3.84 1.13
CA ASP A 82 15.56 2.93 1.81
C ASP A 82 15.90 3.56 3.18
N ASP A 83 15.78 2.76 4.25
CA ASP A 83 16.17 3.06 5.64
C ASP A 83 17.50 3.83 5.72
N ALA A 84 17.44 5.16 5.83
CA ALA A 84 18.44 6.02 6.49
C ALA A 84 17.94 7.47 6.50
N ASP A 85 17.13 7.84 7.50
CA ASP A 85 17.44 8.99 8.36
C ASP A 85 16.30 9.20 9.36
N ALA A 86 16.52 8.65 10.55
CA ALA A 86 15.88 9.14 11.75
C ALA A 86 16.44 10.53 12.06
N GLU A 87 15.89 11.61 11.50
CA GLU A 87 16.07 12.95 12.06
C GLU A 87 15.00 13.94 11.58
N GLY A 88 14.25 14.52 12.53
CA GLY A 88 13.59 15.80 12.31
C GLY A 88 12.06 15.86 12.40
N SER A 89 11.41 15.11 13.30
CA SER A 89 10.06 15.52 13.76
C SER A 89 10.21 16.77 14.64
N LYS A 90 10.34 17.92 13.99
CA LYS A 90 10.31 19.25 14.62
C LYS A 90 8.85 19.51 15.00
N MET A 91 8.50 19.14 16.23
CA MET A 91 7.22 19.51 16.85
C MET A 91 7.01 21.03 16.71
N GLU A 92 5.85 21.34 16.17
CA GLU A 92 5.23 22.65 16.03
C GLU A 92 5.24 23.39 17.38
N GLU A 93 5.93 24.54 17.44
CA GLU A 93 5.78 25.50 18.53
C GLU A 93 4.34 26.04 18.48
N VAL A 94 3.53 25.64 19.45
CA VAL A 94 2.28 26.31 19.80
C VAL A 94 2.59 27.39 20.83
N ASP A 95 2.40 28.65 20.45
CA ASP A 95 2.24 29.79 21.37
C ASP A 95 0.74 29.98 21.65
#